data_AF-A0A7V4IXH7-F1
#
_entry.id   AF-A0A7V4IXH7-F1
#
_cell.length_a   1.000
_cell.length_b   1.000
_cell.length_c   1.000
_cell.angle_alpha   90.00
_cell.angle_beta   90.00
_cell.angle_gamma   90.00
#
_symmetry.space_group_name_H-M   'P 1'
#
loop_
_entity.id
_entity.type
_entity.pdbx_description
1 polymer ?
#
loop_
_entity_poly.entity_id
_entity_poly.type
_entity_poly.pdbx_seq_one_letter_code
_entity_poly.pdbx_strand_id
1 'polypeptide(L)'
;SALGLSLEPLTPNPEPAATSAPGKHILQKLVTLPALASVPIIAAVSEDVDIRDRENYIWGIFTRFDCERDVLFTEQRLVGISPVYKGVMGIDATWKPGYPKPLRMTDEVKKKVERAYKLERAMPDKEVLRKLWDTAKIETETPTLKEQMEFELFREPVAGQGTAAAEGQ
;
A
#
# COMPACT_ATOMS: atom_id res chain seq x y z
N SER A 1 -10.59 -12.64 -30.41
CA SER A 1 -11.58 -12.15 -29.44
C SER A 1 -10.86 -11.54 -28.25
N ALA A 2 -10.86 -10.21 -28.16
CA ALA A 2 -10.29 -9.49 -27.05
C ALA A 2 -11.12 -9.76 -25.79
N LEU A 3 -10.48 -10.24 -24.72
CA LEU A 3 -11.09 -10.32 -23.40
C LEU A 3 -11.38 -8.88 -22.94
N GLY A 4 -12.65 -8.48 -23.06
CA GLY A 4 -13.15 -7.21 -22.54
C GLY A 4 -12.95 -7.18 -21.03
N LEU A 5 -11.87 -6.53 -20.59
CA LEU A 5 -11.71 -6.11 -19.20
C LEU A 5 -12.72 -4.98 -18.97
N SER A 6 -13.94 -5.35 -18.58
CA SER A 6 -14.88 -4.40 -17.98
C SER A 6 -14.24 -3.91 -16.69
N LEU A 7 -13.71 -2.68 -16.73
CA LEU A 7 -13.30 -1.96 -15.53
C LEU A 7 -14.58 -1.54 -14.81
N GLU A 8 -15.13 -2.46 -14.02
CA GLU A 8 -16.14 -2.12 -13.02
C GLU A 8 -15.62 -0.91 -12.22
N PRO A 9 -16.42 0.16 -12.05
CA PRO A 9 -16.00 1.31 -11.30
C PRO A 9 -15.60 0.84 -9.90
N LEU A 10 -14.37 1.18 -9.49
CA LEU A 10 -13.85 0.87 -8.16
C LEU A 10 -14.89 1.33 -7.14
N THR A 11 -15.53 0.35 -6.49
CA THR A 11 -16.50 0.66 -5.43
C THR A 11 -15.77 1.47 -4.37
N PRO A 12 -16.37 2.57 -3.88
CA PRO A 12 -15.70 3.40 -2.90
C PRO A 12 -15.38 2.55 -1.68
N ASN A 13 -14.12 2.60 -1.25
CA ASN A 13 -13.67 1.90 -0.06
C ASN A 13 -14.64 2.17 1.11
N PRO A 14 -14.93 1.14 1.94
CA PRO A 14 -15.69 1.33 3.17
C PRO A 14 -15.05 2.49 3.93
N GLU A 15 -15.88 3.36 4.49
CA GLU A 15 -15.35 4.50 5.22
C GLU A 15 -14.43 3.97 6.33
N PRO A 16 -13.18 4.47 6.43
CA PRO A 16 -12.44 4.25 7.67
C PRO A 16 -13.36 4.75 8.77
N ALA A 17 -13.62 3.91 9.78
CA ALA A 17 -14.45 4.30 10.91
C ALA A 17 -13.95 5.68 11.36
N ALA A 18 -14.77 6.70 11.13
CA ALA A 18 -14.41 8.08 11.43
C ALA A 18 -14.42 8.20 12.95
N THR A 19 -13.37 7.71 13.60
CA THR A 19 -13.11 7.98 15.00
C THR A 19 -12.58 9.41 15.07
N SER A 20 -13.45 10.36 14.74
CA SER A 20 -13.18 11.76 15.03
C SER A 20 -13.02 11.88 16.55
N ALA A 21 -11.89 12.46 16.97
CA ALA A 21 -11.66 13.11 18.27
C ALA A 21 -10.76 12.49 19.37
N PRO A 22 -10.33 11.22 19.45
CA PRO A 22 -9.52 10.79 20.61
C PRO A 22 -8.03 11.16 20.53
N GLY A 23 -7.44 11.30 19.33
CA GLY A 23 -5.99 11.47 19.14
C GLY A 23 -5.40 12.65 19.91
N LYS A 24 -5.85 13.86 19.58
CA LYS A 24 -5.44 15.10 20.27
C LYS A 24 -5.67 15.07 21.78
N HIS A 25 -6.81 14.55 22.25
CA HIS A 25 -7.12 14.50 23.68
C HIS A 25 -6.18 13.55 24.45
N ILE A 26 -5.86 12.41 23.85
CA ILE A 26 -4.89 11.47 24.40
C ILE A 26 -3.49 12.09 24.42
N LEU A 27 -3.08 12.72 23.32
CA LEU A 27 -1.77 13.37 23.22
C LEU A 27 -1.57 14.45 24.27
N GLN A 28 -2.58 15.29 24.54
CA GLN A 28 -2.52 16.32 25.59
C GLN A 28 -2.17 15.74 26.97
N LYS A 29 -2.70 14.54 27.28
CA LYS A 29 -2.36 13.82 28.50
C LYS A 29 -0.95 13.23 28.41
N LEU A 30 -0.60 12.59 27.29
CA LEU A 30 0.69 11.91 27.15
C LEU A 30 1.89 12.86 27.20
N VAL A 31 1.81 14.04 26.55
CA VAL A 31 2.93 15.01 26.52
C VAL A 31 3.20 15.66 27.88
N THR A 32 2.28 15.53 28.84
CA THR A 32 2.42 16.06 30.20
C THR A 32 2.75 14.97 31.22
N LEU A 33 2.78 13.69 30.83
CA LEU A 33 3.13 12.59 31.73
C LEU A 33 4.62 12.61 32.08
N PRO A 34 4.99 12.73 33.38
CA PRO A 34 6.40 12.74 33.79
C PRO A 34 7.17 11.49 33.35
N ALA A 35 6.50 10.32 33.30
CA ALA A 35 7.08 9.06 32.86
C ALA A 35 7.54 9.08 31.39
N LEU A 36 7.01 10.00 30.58
CA LEU A 36 7.34 10.15 29.16
C LEU A 36 8.19 11.39 28.88
N ALA A 37 8.66 12.10 29.91
CA ALA A 37 9.43 13.34 29.75
C ALA A 37 10.76 13.17 29.00
N SER A 38 11.33 11.95 28.98
CA SER A 38 12.54 11.63 28.23
C SER A 38 12.28 11.27 26.76
N VAL A 39 11.01 11.09 26.36
CA VAL A 39 10.63 10.77 24.99
C VAL A 39 10.50 12.09 24.22
N PRO A 40 11.28 12.33 23.15
CA PRO A 40 11.24 13.61 22.46
C PRO A 40 9.97 13.82 21.64
N ILE A 41 9.41 12.74 21.09
CA ILE A 41 8.26 12.78 20.16
C ILE A 41 7.29 11.66 20.48
N ILE A 42 6.00 11.99 20.54
CA ILE A 42 4.89 11.05 20.64
C ILE A 42 3.93 11.33 19.49
N ALA A 43 3.67 10.34 18.63
CA ALA A 43 2.71 10.47 17.54
C ALA A 43 1.50 9.55 17.77
N ALA A 44 0.30 10.09 17.62
CA ALA A 44 -0.94 9.30 17.56
C ALA A 44 -1.28 9.04 16.10
N VAL A 45 -1.50 7.79 15.73
CA VAL A 45 -1.87 7.38 14.37
C VAL A 45 -3.19 6.60 14.40
N SER A 46 -3.88 6.54 13.26
CA SER A 46 -5.08 5.71 13.10
C SER A 46 -4.73 4.23 13.00
N GLU A 47 -5.70 3.36 13.28
CA GLU A 47 -5.54 1.90 13.27
C GLU A 47 -5.11 1.32 11.92
N ASP A 48 -5.32 2.06 10.83
CA ASP A 48 -4.93 1.65 9.47
C ASP A 48 -3.45 1.86 9.15
N VAL A 49 -2.68 2.40 10.11
CA VAL A 49 -1.23 2.60 10.04
C VAL A 49 -0.53 1.45 10.79
N ASP A 50 0.32 0.70 10.09
CA ASP A 50 1.13 -0.33 10.72
C ASP A 50 2.38 0.29 11.35
N ILE A 51 2.39 0.38 12.67
CA ILE A 51 3.51 0.93 13.45
C ILE A 51 4.78 0.07 13.44
N ARG A 52 4.69 -1.18 12.96
CA ARG A 52 5.84 -2.09 12.84
C ARG A 52 6.48 -2.05 11.46
N ASP A 53 5.80 -1.45 10.48
CA ASP A 53 6.33 -1.19 9.15
C ASP A 53 6.87 0.25 9.09
N ARG A 54 8.19 0.35 8.86
CA ARG A 54 8.90 1.63 8.84
C ARG A 54 8.36 2.60 7.81
N GLU A 55 8.07 2.13 6.61
CA GLU A 55 7.57 2.99 5.55
C GLU A 55 6.15 3.44 5.86
N ASN A 56 5.33 2.50 6.34
CA ASN A 56 3.93 2.76 6.66
C ASN A 56 3.76 3.79 7.78
N TYR A 57 4.49 3.66 8.90
CA TYR A 57 4.35 4.61 10.00
C TYR A 57 4.95 5.98 9.66
N ILE A 58 6.07 6.05 8.92
CA ILE A 58 6.63 7.35 8.50
C ILE A 58 5.63 8.06 7.60
N TRP A 59 5.09 7.36 6.60
CA TRP A 59 4.09 7.92 5.71
C TRP A 59 2.82 8.31 6.46
N GLY A 60 2.35 7.45 7.36
CA GLY A 60 1.17 7.69 8.21
C GLY A 60 1.30 8.94 9.09
N ILE A 61 2.50 9.21 9.63
CA ILE A 61 2.76 10.40 10.44
C ILE A 61 2.81 11.65 9.56
N PHE A 62 3.66 11.67 8.53
CA PHE A 62 4.04 12.92 7.85
C PHE A 62 3.09 13.33 6.70
N THR A 63 2.11 12.51 6.33
CA THR A 63 1.13 12.86 5.29
C THR A 63 -0.25 13.22 5.82
N ARG A 64 -0.48 13.09 7.14
CA ARG A 64 -1.81 13.21 7.76
C ARG A 64 -1.92 14.29 8.84
N PHE A 65 -0.83 14.99 9.18
CA PHE A 65 -0.84 16.02 10.19
C PHE A 65 -0.70 17.42 9.58
N ASP A 66 -1.45 18.36 10.14
CA ASP A 66 -1.30 19.80 9.89
C ASP A 66 -0.46 20.40 11.03
N CYS A 67 0.68 21.00 10.70
CA CYS A 67 1.62 21.55 11.69
C CYS A 67 0.97 22.57 12.65
N GLU A 68 0.00 23.35 12.17
CA GLU A 68 -0.66 24.39 12.97
C GLU A 68 -1.64 23.78 13.98
N ARG A 69 -2.34 22.72 13.57
CA ARG A 69 -3.50 22.20 14.31
C ARG A 69 -3.19 20.95 15.13
N ASP A 70 -2.24 20.16 14.68
CA ASP A 70 -2.02 18.78 15.12
C ASP A 70 -0.72 18.61 15.92
N VAL A 71 0.10 19.67 16.06
CA VAL A 71 1.33 19.64 16.86
C VAL A 71 1.08 20.24 18.24
N LEU A 72 1.53 19.52 19.26
CA LEU A 72 1.47 19.91 20.67
C LEU A 72 2.89 19.87 21.26
N PHE A 73 3.13 20.68 22.28
CA PHE A 73 4.36 20.63 23.07
C PHE A 73 3.99 20.67 24.54
N THR A 74 4.82 20.06 25.39
CA THR A 74 4.67 20.17 26.85
C THR A 74 4.64 21.63 27.30
N GLU A 75 5.50 22.47 26.72
CA GLU A 75 5.59 23.89 27.03
C GLU A 75 5.63 24.74 25.76
N GLN A 76 4.86 25.83 25.77
CA GLN A 76 4.76 26.81 24.68
C GLN A 76 4.77 28.21 25.29
N ARG A 77 5.68 29.07 24.83
CA ARG A 77 5.70 30.48 25.26
C ARG A 77 6.17 31.39 24.13
N LEU A 78 5.81 32.66 24.20
CA LEU A 78 6.34 33.68 23.31
C LEU A 78 7.51 34.40 23.95
N VAL A 79 8.56 34.63 23.17
CA VAL A 79 9.66 35.56 23.49
C VAL A 79 9.59 36.69 22.48
N GLY A 80 8.95 37.80 22.86
CA GLY A 80 8.50 38.81 21.90
C GLY A 80 7.41 38.25 21.00
N ILE A 81 7.64 38.25 19.68
CA ILE A 81 6.74 37.64 18.68
C ILE A 81 7.11 36.19 18.34
N SER A 82 8.24 35.69 18.85
CA SER A 82 8.77 34.38 18.47
C SER A 82 8.25 33.29 19.41
N PRO A 83 7.59 32.23 18.89
CA PRO A 83 7.23 31.08 19.69
C PRO A 83 8.45 30.23 20.04
N VAL A 84 8.54 29.85 21.31
CA VAL A 84 9.54 28.93 21.86
C VAL A 84 8.80 27.73 22.43
N TYR A 85 9.17 26.56 21.92
CA TYR A 85 8.62 25.27 22.31
C TYR A 85 9.63 24.49 23.14
N LYS A 86 9.16 23.76 24.16
CA LYS A 86 10.00 22.91 25.02
C LYS A 86 9.28 21.62 25.40
N GLY A 87 10.08 20.63 25.79
CA GLY A 87 9.62 19.33 26.26
C GLY A 87 9.26 18.38 25.13
N VAL A 88 8.27 17.53 25.37
CA VAL A 88 7.83 16.48 24.46
C VAL A 88 6.98 17.07 23.34
N MET A 89 7.27 16.71 22.10
CA MET A 89 6.43 17.04 20.94
C MET A 89 5.36 15.97 20.73
N GLY A 90 4.09 16.35 20.74
CA GLY A 90 2.97 15.50 20.35
C GLY A 90 2.54 15.77 18.91
N ILE A 91 2.30 14.73 18.10
CA ILE A 91 1.78 14.85 16.73
C ILE A 91 0.50 14.03 16.60
N ASP A 92 -0.62 14.69 16.32
CA ASP A 92 -1.86 14.00 15.94
C ASP A 92 -1.84 13.69 14.44
N ALA A 93 -1.48 12.47 14.08
CA ALA A 93 -1.53 11.95 12.71
C ALA A 93 -2.72 10.99 12.49
N THR A 94 -3.75 11.06 13.35
CA THR A 94 -5.00 10.34 13.11
C THR A 94 -5.73 10.88 11.88
N TRP A 95 -6.63 10.10 11.30
CA TRP A 95 -7.42 10.50 10.14
C TRP A 95 -8.44 11.58 10.52
N LYS A 96 -8.52 12.66 9.72
CA LYS A 96 -9.46 13.76 9.95
C LYS A 96 -10.55 13.80 8.88
N PRO A 97 -11.79 14.17 9.23
CA PRO A 97 -12.85 14.45 8.26
C PRO A 97 -12.39 15.44 7.20
N GLY A 98 -12.69 15.14 5.92
CA GLY A 98 -12.32 15.98 4.78
C GLY A 98 -11.00 15.60 4.10
N TYR A 99 -10.19 14.71 4.68
CA TYR A 99 -9.04 14.13 3.98
C TYR A 99 -9.50 13.13 2.90
N PRO A 100 -8.78 13.02 1.76
CA PRO A 100 -9.07 11.99 0.77
C PRO A 100 -9.02 10.59 1.38
N LYS A 101 -9.88 9.69 0.88
CA LYS A 101 -9.84 8.29 1.30
C LYS A 101 -8.47 7.68 0.92
N PRO A 102 -7.85 6.88 1.81
CA PRO A 102 -6.62 6.17 1.45
C PRO A 102 -6.82 5.29 0.21
N LEU A 103 -5.84 5.28 -0.69
CA LEU A 103 -5.81 4.33 -1.79
C LEU A 103 -5.60 2.93 -1.21
N ARG A 104 -6.59 2.06 -1.37
CA ARG A 104 -6.50 0.65 -0.97
C ARG A 104 -6.85 -0.22 -2.17
N MET A 105 -6.07 -1.27 -2.36
CA MET A 105 -6.41 -2.35 -3.29
C MET A 105 -7.42 -3.28 -2.61
N THR A 106 -8.39 -3.79 -3.37
CA THR A 106 -9.33 -4.80 -2.88
C THR A 106 -8.60 -6.11 -2.56
N ASP A 107 -9.11 -6.88 -1.60
CA ASP A 107 -8.47 -8.13 -1.22
C ASP A 107 -8.50 -9.19 -2.33
N GLU A 108 -9.48 -9.10 -3.23
CA GLU A 108 -9.51 -9.92 -4.44
C GLU A 108 -8.30 -9.63 -5.34
N VAL A 109 -8.01 -8.35 -5.62
CA VAL A 109 -6.87 -7.93 -6.43
C VAL A 109 -5.56 -8.35 -5.75
N LYS A 110 -5.43 -8.13 -4.43
CA LYS A 110 -4.25 -8.58 -3.69
C LYS A 110 -4.04 -10.09 -3.83
N LYS A 111 -5.09 -10.89 -3.63
CA LYS A 111 -5.01 -12.36 -3.77
C LYS A 111 -4.65 -12.78 -5.19
N LYS A 112 -5.19 -12.10 -6.20
CA LYS A 112 -4.89 -12.39 -7.61
C LYS A 112 -3.41 -12.14 -7.91
N VAL A 113 -2.87 -11.00 -7.49
CA VAL A 113 -1.46 -10.64 -7.69
C VAL A 113 -0.54 -11.58 -6.90
N GLU A 114 -0.87 -11.87 -5.65
CA GLU A 114 -0.11 -12.82 -4.80
C GLU A 114 0.02 -14.20 -5.45
N ARG A 115 -1.08 -14.72 -6.02
CA ARG A 115 -1.08 -16.00 -6.73
C ARG A 115 -0.19 -15.94 -7.98
N ALA A 116 -0.34 -14.89 -8.79
CA ALA A 116 0.46 -14.70 -10.00
C ALA A 116 1.95 -14.61 -9.68
N TYR A 117 2.31 -13.81 -8.67
CA TYR A 117 3.69 -13.62 -8.22
C TYR A 117 4.32 -14.92 -7.69
N LYS A 118 3.58 -15.70 -6.91
CA LYS A 118 4.03 -17.01 -6.44
C LYS A 118 4.22 -18.01 -7.58
N LEU A 119 3.29 -18.04 -8.53
CA LEU A 119 3.37 -18.93 -9.68
C LEU A 119 4.61 -18.62 -10.53
N GLU A 120 4.86 -17.34 -10.80
CA GLU A 120 6.03 -16.90 -11.56
C GLU A 120 7.34 -17.25 -10.85
N ARG A 121 7.44 -17.04 -9.53
CA ARG A 121 8.66 -17.36 -8.76
C ARG A 121 8.85 -18.83 -8.45
N ALA A 122 7.78 -19.62 -8.41
CA ALA A 122 7.84 -21.07 -8.22
C ALA A 122 8.09 -21.81 -9.54
N MET A 123 7.83 -21.17 -10.68
CA MET A 123 8.17 -21.74 -11.98
C MET A 123 9.70 -21.84 -12.11
N PRO A 124 10.24 -23.04 -12.41
CA PRO A 124 11.63 -23.17 -12.82
C PRO A 124 11.90 -22.35 -14.08
N ASP A 125 13.17 -22.02 -14.32
CA ASP A 125 13.57 -21.40 -15.58
C ASP A 125 13.01 -22.19 -16.77
N LYS A 126 12.60 -21.47 -17.83
CA LYS A 126 12.02 -22.08 -19.05
C LYS A 126 12.88 -23.23 -19.60
N GLU A 127 14.21 -23.13 -19.48
CA GLU A 127 15.14 -24.18 -19.90
C GLU A 127 15.02 -25.45 -19.03
N VAL A 128 14.88 -25.30 -17.71
CA VAL A 128 14.67 -26.40 -16.78
C VAL A 128 13.28 -27.02 -16.98
N LEU A 129 12.25 -26.19 -17.16
CA LEU A 129 10.91 -26.65 -17.50
C LEU A 129 10.88 -27.45 -18.80
N ARG A 130 11.65 -27.03 -19.82
CA ARG A 130 11.74 -27.75 -21.10
C ARG A 130 12.37 -29.12 -20.93
N LYS A 131 13.49 -29.18 -20.20
CA LYS A 131 14.17 -30.46 -19.87
C LYS A 131 13.24 -31.43 -19.13
N LEU A 132 12.48 -30.93 -18.14
CA LEU A 132 11.52 -31.75 -17.40
C LEU A 132 10.36 -32.22 -18.29
N TRP A 133 9.82 -31.33 -19.13
CA TRP A 133 8.75 -31.65 -20.09
C TRP A 133 9.16 -32.74 -21.08
N ASP A 134 10.33 -32.61 -21.69
CA ASP A 134 10.86 -33.58 -22.65
C ASP A 134 11.17 -34.94 -21.97
N THR A 135 11.61 -34.91 -20.70
CA THR A 135 11.90 -36.12 -19.91
C THR A 135 10.63 -36.84 -19.47
N ALA A 136 9.56 -36.11 -19.17
CA ALA A 136 8.34 -36.66 -18.58
C ALA A 136 7.54 -37.59 -19.52
N LYS A 137 7.92 -37.69 -20.82
CA LYS A 137 7.27 -38.54 -21.83
C LYS A 137 5.73 -38.51 -21.73
N ILE A 138 5.18 -37.30 -21.57
CA ILE A 138 3.75 -37.13 -21.34
C ILE A 138 3.00 -37.54 -22.62
N GLU A 139 2.15 -38.55 -22.48
CA GLU A 139 1.19 -39.00 -23.47
C GLU A 139 -0.19 -38.51 -23.02
N THR A 140 -0.88 -37.76 -23.87
CA THR A 140 -2.25 -37.29 -23.61
C THR A 140 -3.22 -38.04 -24.50
N GLU A 141 -4.42 -38.30 -23.99
CA GLU A 141 -5.47 -39.00 -24.74
C GLU A 141 -5.87 -38.26 -26.03
N THR A 142 -5.69 -36.94 -26.05
CA THR A 142 -5.87 -36.09 -27.24
C THR A 142 -4.57 -35.37 -27.58
N PRO A 143 -4.07 -35.46 -28.83
CA PRO A 143 -2.85 -34.76 -29.26
C PRO A 143 -2.93 -33.25 -29.05
N THR A 144 -4.13 -32.69 -29.21
CA THR A 144 -4.42 -31.26 -29.06
C THR A 144 -4.19 -30.74 -27.65
N LEU A 145 -4.38 -31.54 -26.60
CA LEU A 145 -4.15 -31.11 -25.22
C LEU A 145 -2.64 -30.91 -24.96
N LYS A 146 -1.81 -31.84 -25.45
CA LYS A 146 -0.35 -31.74 -25.33
C LYS A 146 0.18 -30.51 -26.06
N GLU A 147 -0.29 -30.27 -27.28
CA GLU A 147 0.08 -29.10 -28.08
C GLU A 147 -0.35 -27.78 -27.40
N GLN A 148 -1.56 -27.73 -26.82
CA GLN A 148 -2.04 -26.57 -26.08
C GLN A 148 -1.19 -26.28 -24.82
N MET A 149 -0.83 -27.32 -24.08
CA MET A 149 0.03 -27.18 -22.89
C MET A 149 1.45 -26.75 -23.26
N GLU A 150 2.01 -27.29 -24.34
CA GLU A 150 3.31 -26.85 -24.87
C GLU A 150 3.29 -25.38 -25.27
N PHE A 151 2.22 -24.95 -25.95
CA PHE A 151 2.06 -23.56 -26.33
C PHE A 151 1.98 -22.64 -25.11
N GLU A 152 1.17 -22.97 -24.10
CA GLU A 152 1.01 -22.12 -22.91
C GLU A 152 2.29 -22.06 -22.04
N LEU A 153 2.99 -23.18 -21.85
CA LEU A 153 4.18 -23.24 -20.99
C LEU A 153 5.42 -22.59 -21.60
N PHE A 154 5.55 -22.62 -22.93
CA PHE A 154 6.76 -22.20 -23.63
C PHE A 154 6.57 -21.02 -24.58
N ARG A 155 5.37 -20.41 -24.66
CA ARG A 155 5.20 -19.20 -25.46
C ARG A 155 6.14 -18.09 -25.00
N GLU A 156 6.72 -17.39 -25.96
CA GLU A 156 7.39 -16.13 -25.70
C GLU A 156 6.32 -15.05 -25.48
N PRO A 157 6.52 -14.14 -24.49
CA PRO A 157 5.63 -13.00 -24.35
C PRO A 157 5.69 -12.18 -25.63
N VAL A 158 4.54 -11.97 -26.27
CA VAL A 158 4.45 -11.13 -27.46
C VAL A 158 4.87 -9.72 -27.05
N ALA A 159 6.03 -9.26 -27.53
CA ALA A 159 6.46 -7.88 -27.35
C ALA A 159 5.36 -6.96 -27.89
N GLY A 160 4.89 -6.04 -27.04
CA GLY A 160 3.75 -5.19 -27.33
C GLY A 160 3.88 -4.50 -28.68
N GLN A 161 2.88 -4.67 -29.55
CA GLN A 161 2.63 -3.73 -30.63
C GLN A 161 2.29 -2.39 -29.98
N GLY A 162 3.27 -1.48 -29.97
CA GLY A 162 3.05 -0.08 -29.63
C GLY A 162 1.92 0.46 -30.50
N THR A 163 0.93 1.06 -29.85
CA THR A 163 -0.09 1.87 -30.50
C THR A 163 0.57 3.06 -31.18
N ALA A 164 1.00 2.88 -32.42
CA ALA A 164 1.23 3.95 -33.36
C ALA A 164 -0.11 4.27 -34.03
N ALA A 165 -0.85 5.23 -33.47
CA ALA A 165 -1.97 5.88 -34.15
C ALA A 165 -2.31 7.20 -33.45
N ALA A 166 -1.75 8.30 -33.95
CA ALA A 166 -2.45 9.56 -34.26
C ALA A 166 -1.44 10.69 -34.57
N GLU A 167 -0.84 10.65 -35.76
CA GLU A 167 -0.39 11.85 -36.47
C GLU A 167 -1.11 11.88 -37.83
N GLY A 168 -1.69 13.04 -38.18
CA GLY A 168 -2.42 13.33 -39.42
C GLY A 168 -3.94 13.26 -39.25
N GLN A 169 -4.74 14.31 -39.44
CA GLN A 169 -4.60 15.58 -40.18
C GLN A 169 -5.41 16.68 -39.49
#